data_AF-A0AAD9KD60-F1
#
_entry.id   AF-A0AAD9KD60-F1
#
_cell.length_a   1.000
_cell.length_b   1.000
_cell.length_c   1.000
_cell.angle_alpha   90.00
_cell.angle_beta   90.00
_cell.angle_gamma   90.00
#
_symmetry.space_group_name_H-M   'P 1'
#
loop_
_entity.id
_entity.type
_entity.pdbx_description
1 polymer ?
#
loop_
_entity_poly.entity_id
_entity_poly.type
_entity_poly.pdbx_seq_one_letter_code
_entity_poly.pdbx_strand_id
1 'polypeptide(L)'
;IYVRGECQCYPGWKGKECNIPEHQCEDPTCSGNGKCVNGRCVCAPGYTGSKCDQEMCQLECIHGTCHNQRCQCIEGWSGAQCDHLGCEKRCYLHGHCDNGTCICKQGWNGKHCSLNGCSNGCNSHGLCQLFGDGWRCNCREGWKGPACNVAMEMVCENDEDDDNGK
;
A
#
# COMPACT_ATOMS: atom_id res chain seq x y z
N ILE A 1 -37.17 -16.97 -36.76
CA ILE A 1 -38.45 -16.82 -36.02
C ILE A 1 -38.18 -16.16 -34.68
N TYR A 2 -39.08 -15.33 -34.16
CA TYR A 2 -38.86 -14.63 -32.89
C TYR A 2 -39.46 -15.45 -31.74
N VAL A 3 -38.64 -15.92 -30.81
CA VAL A 3 -39.09 -16.80 -29.72
C VAL A 3 -38.51 -16.28 -28.41
N ARG A 4 -39.39 -15.94 -27.46
CA ARG A 4 -39.02 -15.47 -26.10
C ARG A 4 -38.07 -14.27 -26.06
N GLY A 5 -38.18 -13.35 -27.01
CA GLY A 5 -37.36 -12.12 -27.01
C GLY A 5 -36.06 -12.22 -27.81
N GLU A 6 -35.79 -13.36 -28.45
CA GLU A 6 -34.59 -13.55 -29.27
C GLU A 6 -34.93 -14.03 -30.70
N CYS A 7 -34.13 -13.58 -31.66
CA CYS A 7 -34.18 -14.05 -33.04
C CYS A 7 -33.58 -15.45 -33.14
N GLN A 8 -34.42 -16.44 -33.46
CA GLN A 8 -33.98 -17.77 -33.88
C GLN A 8 -33.61 -17.73 -35.37
N CYS A 9 -32.33 -17.91 -35.64
CA CYS A 9 -31.76 -17.84 -36.98
C CYS A 9 -31.93 -19.15 -37.76
N TYR A 10 -31.94 -19.04 -39.09
CA TYR A 10 -31.83 -20.22 -39.95
C TYR A 10 -30.46 -20.88 -39.81
N PRO A 11 -30.33 -22.19 -40.08
CA PRO A 11 -29.04 -22.88 -40.04
C PRO A 11 -27.97 -22.13 -40.85
N GLY A 12 -26.77 -21.98 -40.29
CA GLY A 12 -25.67 -21.23 -40.91
C GLY A 12 -25.70 -19.71 -40.68
N TRP A 13 -26.65 -19.18 -39.90
CA TRP A 13 -26.77 -17.75 -39.57
C TRP A 13 -26.85 -17.53 -38.06
N LYS A 14 -26.36 -16.38 -37.59
CA LYS A 14 -26.34 -15.97 -36.18
C LYS A 14 -26.37 -14.43 -36.04
N GLY A 15 -26.25 -13.96 -34.79
CA GLY A 15 -26.32 -12.55 -34.42
C GLY A 15 -27.73 -12.13 -34.01
N LYS A 16 -27.85 -10.98 -33.33
CA LYS A 16 -29.14 -10.46 -32.84
C LYS A 16 -30.19 -10.29 -33.96
N GLU A 17 -29.73 -9.97 -35.16
CA GLU A 17 -30.57 -9.77 -36.35
C GLU A 17 -30.46 -10.92 -37.36
N CYS A 18 -29.82 -12.04 -37.01
CA CYS A 18 -29.58 -13.19 -37.91
C CYS A 18 -28.93 -12.85 -39.26
N ASN A 19 -28.15 -11.79 -39.31
CA ASN A 19 -27.51 -11.27 -40.52
C ASN A 19 -26.02 -11.64 -40.61
N ILE A 20 -25.51 -12.46 -39.69
CA ILE A 20 -24.10 -12.83 -39.60
C ILE A 20 -23.99 -14.30 -39.96
N PRO A 21 -23.25 -14.67 -41.03
CA PRO A 21 -22.97 -16.07 -41.31
C PRO A 21 -22.26 -16.75 -40.14
N GLU A 22 -22.58 -18.01 -39.88
CA GLU A 22 -22.08 -18.75 -38.70
C GLU A 22 -20.54 -18.79 -38.64
N HIS A 23 -19.88 -18.84 -39.79
CA HIS A 23 -18.43 -18.84 -39.95
C HIS A 23 -17.76 -17.46 -39.79
N GLN A 24 -18.53 -16.38 -39.65
CA GLN A 24 -18.02 -15.02 -39.44
C GLN A 24 -18.21 -14.58 -37.99
N CYS A 25 -17.31 -13.74 -37.48
CA CYS A 25 -17.45 -13.19 -36.13
C CYS A 25 -18.36 -11.97 -36.17
N GLU A 26 -19.09 -11.72 -35.07
CA GLU A 26 -19.90 -10.50 -34.97
C GLU A 26 -19.05 -9.23 -34.99
N ASP A 27 -17.85 -9.35 -34.42
CA ASP A 27 -16.79 -8.37 -34.56
C ASP A 27 -15.66 -9.03 -35.38
N PRO A 28 -15.47 -8.64 -36.66
CA PRO A 28 -14.40 -9.17 -37.50
C PRO A 28 -13.00 -8.91 -36.94
N THR A 29 -12.85 -7.88 -36.11
CA THR A 29 -11.58 -7.49 -35.50
C THR A 29 -11.36 -8.12 -34.13
N CYS A 30 -12.36 -8.79 -33.56
CA CYS A 30 -12.33 -9.29 -32.18
C CYS A 30 -11.83 -8.20 -31.21
N SER A 31 -12.45 -7.03 -31.30
CA SER A 31 -12.14 -5.83 -30.52
C SER A 31 -10.68 -5.37 -30.62
N GLY A 32 -9.98 -5.75 -31.70
CA GLY A 32 -8.56 -5.48 -31.91
C GLY A 32 -7.62 -6.42 -31.15
N ASN A 33 -8.15 -7.32 -30.32
CA ASN A 33 -7.38 -8.14 -29.37
C ASN A 33 -7.46 -9.64 -29.68
N GLY A 34 -7.73 -10.00 -30.92
CA GLY A 34 -7.85 -11.40 -31.31
C GLY A 34 -7.92 -11.59 -32.82
N LYS A 35 -8.16 -12.83 -33.21
CA LYS A 35 -8.41 -13.21 -34.61
C LYS A 35 -9.72 -13.96 -34.72
N CYS A 36 -10.51 -13.63 -35.73
CA CYS A 36 -11.69 -14.41 -36.05
C CYS A 36 -11.31 -15.73 -36.72
N VAL A 37 -11.72 -16.86 -36.13
CA VAL A 37 -11.48 -18.21 -36.65
C VAL A 37 -12.79 -18.99 -36.61
N ASN A 38 -13.33 -19.37 -37.77
CA ASN A 38 -14.58 -20.14 -37.90
C ASN A 38 -15.73 -19.56 -37.06
N GLY A 39 -15.91 -18.24 -37.11
CA GLY A 39 -16.99 -17.54 -36.43
C GLY A 39 -16.80 -17.33 -34.93
N ARG A 40 -15.66 -17.70 -34.36
CA ARG A 40 -15.31 -17.45 -32.97
C ARG A 40 -14.04 -16.61 -32.89
N CYS A 41 -14.02 -15.65 -31.96
CA CYS A 41 -12.81 -14.91 -31.66
C CYS A 41 -11.85 -15.77 -30.83
N VAL A 42 -10.63 -15.92 -31.33
CA VAL A 42 -9.49 -16.48 -30.59
C VAL A 42 -8.69 -15.30 -30.07
N CYS A 43 -8.72 -15.10 -28.75
CA CYS A 43 -8.11 -13.94 -28.11
C CYS A 43 -6.60 -14.03 -28.04
N ALA A 44 -5.95 -12.88 -28.19
CA ALA A 44 -4.54 -12.72 -27.90
C ALA A 44 -4.28 -12.93 -26.38
N PRO A 45 -3.04 -13.29 -25.99
CA PRO A 45 -2.68 -13.37 -24.58
C PRO A 45 -3.04 -12.08 -23.83
N GLY A 46 -3.65 -12.21 -22.65
CA GLY A 46 -4.11 -11.08 -21.86
C GLY A 46 -5.52 -10.59 -22.19
N TYR A 47 -6.26 -11.27 -23.07
CA TYR A 47 -7.67 -10.96 -23.37
C TYR A 47 -8.55 -12.19 -23.32
N THR A 48 -9.83 -11.99 -22.97
CA THR A 48 -10.87 -12.99 -22.84
C THR A 48 -12.22 -12.42 -23.26
N GLY A 49 -13.29 -13.21 -23.14
CA GLY A 49 -14.63 -12.86 -23.63
C GLY A 49 -14.87 -13.35 -25.06
N SER A 50 -16.14 -13.32 -25.48
CA SER A 50 -16.55 -13.82 -26.81
C SER A 50 -16.08 -12.95 -27.97
N LYS A 51 -15.72 -11.70 -27.67
CA LYS A 51 -15.21 -10.71 -28.63
C LYS A 51 -13.78 -10.27 -28.32
N CYS A 52 -13.12 -10.84 -27.30
CA CYS A 52 -11.81 -10.40 -26.82
C CYS A 52 -11.80 -8.95 -26.32
N ASP A 53 -12.94 -8.51 -25.81
CA ASP A 53 -13.21 -7.18 -25.26
C ASP A 53 -12.87 -7.07 -23.77
N GLN A 54 -12.57 -8.18 -23.10
CA GLN A 54 -12.23 -8.21 -21.69
C GLN A 54 -10.74 -8.45 -21.52
N GLU A 55 -10.04 -7.56 -20.82
CA GLU A 55 -8.67 -7.83 -20.40
C GLU A 55 -8.64 -8.96 -19.37
N MET A 56 -7.85 -10.00 -19.65
CA MET A 56 -7.56 -11.06 -18.71
C MET A 56 -6.41 -10.60 -17.83
N CYS A 57 -6.73 -10.17 -16.61
CA CYS A 57 -5.68 -9.88 -15.65
C CYS A 57 -5.21 -11.17 -14.95
N GLN A 58 -3.92 -11.47 -15.08
CA GLN A 58 -3.30 -12.58 -14.34
C GLN A 58 -2.88 -12.19 -12.93
N LEU A 59 -2.80 -10.89 -12.63
CA LEU A 59 -2.52 -10.40 -11.28
C LEU A 59 -3.81 -10.32 -10.46
N GLU A 60 -3.76 -10.88 -9.25
CA GLU A 60 -4.77 -10.61 -8.24
C GLU A 60 -4.46 -9.25 -7.58
N CYS A 61 -5.29 -8.25 -7.88
CA CYS A 61 -5.25 -6.95 -7.22
C CYS A 61 -6.25 -6.95 -6.05
N ILE A 62 -5.76 -6.95 -4.81
CA ILE A 62 -6.61 -7.10 -3.61
C ILE A 62 -7.44 -5.83 -3.39
N HIS A 63 -6.79 -4.67 -3.34
CA HIS A 63 -7.41 -3.36 -3.14
C HIS A 63 -7.17 -2.43 -4.33
N GLY A 64 -7.56 -2.89 -5.52
CA GLY A 64 -7.36 -2.14 -6.75
C GLY A 64 -8.05 -2.76 -7.94
N THR A 65 -7.93 -2.11 -9.07
CA THR A 65 -8.35 -2.66 -10.37
C THR A 65 -7.12 -3.01 -11.19
N CYS A 66 -7.20 -4.09 -11.96
CA CYS A 66 -6.15 -4.41 -12.89
C CYS A 66 -6.38 -3.73 -14.23
N HIS A 67 -5.30 -3.21 -14.82
CA HIS A 67 -5.29 -2.66 -16.17
C HIS A 67 -3.93 -2.91 -16.80
N ASN A 68 -3.87 -3.52 -17.99
CA ASN A 68 -2.61 -3.87 -18.68
C ASN A 68 -1.60 -4.63 -17.78
N GLN A 69 -2.05 -5.67 -17.08
CA GLN A 69 -1.18 -6.48 -16.19
C GLN A 69 -0.50 -5.67 -15.08
N ARG A 70 -1.13 -4.58 -14.64
CA ARG A 70 -0.68 -3.79 -13.48
C ARG A 70 -1.86 -3.42 -12.62
N CYS A 71 -1.70 -3.53 -11.30
CA CYS A 71 -2.71 -3.07 -10.37
C CYS A 71 -2.68 -1.55 -10.23
N GLN A 72 -3.84 -0.93 -10.41
CA GLN A 72 -4.12 0.45 -10.03
C GLN A 72 -4.77 0.43 -8.65
N CYS A 73 -4.00 0.81 -7.62
CA CYS A 73 -4.45 0.72 -6.24
C CYS A 73 -5.42 1.85 -5.86
N ILE A 74 -6.36 1.52 -4.99
CA ILE A 74 -7.23 2.49 -4.33
C ILE A 74 -6.38 3.39 -3.43
N GLU A 75 -6.82 4.63 -3.19
CA GLU A 75 -6.13 5.58 -2.31
C GLU A 75 -5.80 4.93 -0.95
N GLY A 76 -4.55 5.11 -0.52
CA GLY A 76 -4.04 4.52 0.70
C GLY A 76 -3.45 3.12 0.54
N TRP A 77 -3.66 2.42 -0.58
CA TRP A 77 -3.04 1.12 -0.85
C TRP A 77 -1.90 1.24 -1.88
N SER A 78 -0.94 0.32 -1.78
CA SER A 78 0.26 0.27 -2.60
C SER A 78 0.77 -1.16 -2.72
N GLY A 79 1.87 -1.38 -3.45
CA GLY A 79 2.39 -2.72 -3.74
C GLY A 79 1.95 -3.22 -5.12
N ALA A 80 2.60 -4.28 -5.61
CA ALA A 80 2.32 -4.85 -6.94
C ALA A 80 0.90 -5.43 -7.04
N GLN A 81 0.33 -5.85 -5.90
CA GLN A 81 -1.00 -6.43 -5.77
C GLN A 81 -1.97 -5.56 -4.96
N CYS A 82 -1.59 -4.32 -4.64
CA CYS A 82 -2.35 -3.44 -3.76
C CYS A 82 -2.64 -4.06 -2.38
N ASP A 83 -1.62 -4.70 -1.83
CA ASP A 83 -1.60 -5.47 -0.59
C ASP A 83 -0.91 -4.74 0.56
N HIS A 84 -0.25 -3.61 0.29
CA HIS A 84 0.41 -2.79 1.29
C HIS A 84 -0.41 -1.54 1.60
N LEU A 85 -0.97 -1.47 2.81
CA LEU A 85 -1.62 -0.27 3.31
C LEU A 85 -0.55 0.78 3.63
N GLY A 86 -0.68 1.96 3.03
CA GLY A 86 0.17 3.11 3.29
C GLY A 86 -0.23 3.82 4.58
N CYS A 87 0.74 4.50 5.19
CA CYS A 87 0.52 5.31 6.39
C CYS A 87 0.22 6.77 6.00
N GLU A 88 -0.35 7.53 6.94
CA GLU A 88 -0.48 8.98 6.80
C GLU A 88 0.87 9.64 6.52
N LYS A 89 0.87 10.73 5.74
CA LYS A 89 2.09 11.45 5.33
C LYS A 89 2.98 11.87 6.51
N ARG A 90 2.37 12.17 7.65
CA ARG A 90 3.08 12.58 8.88
C ARG A 90 3.96 11.47 9.46
N CYS A 91 3.64 10.21 9.20
CA CYS A 91 4.46 9.06 9.59
C CYS A 91 5.89 9.19 9.04
N TYR A 92 6.03 9.57 7.77
CA TYR A 92 7.31 9.60 7.08
C TYR A 92 8.24 10.74 7.55
N LEU A 93 7.75 11.68 8.36
CA LEU A 93 8.60 12.70 8.99
C LEU A 93 9.55 12.06 10.03
N HIS A 94 9.00 11.19 10.87
CA HIS A 94 9.69 10.66 12.05
C HIS A 94 9.53 9.15 12.24
N GLY A 95 9.24 8.43 11.17
CA GLY A 95 9.02 6.99 11.17
C GLY A 95 9.12 6.39 9.78
N HIS A 96 8.84 5.11 9.70
CA HIS A 96 8.57 4.42 8.44
C HIS A 96 7.24 3.68 8.54
N CYS A 97 6.58 3.51 7.40
CA CYS A 97 5.35 2.74 7.35
C CYS A 97 5.64 1.25 7.19
N ASP A 98 5.04 0.44 8.04
CA ASP A 98 4.97 -1.01 7.90
C ASP A 98 3.50 -1.43 7.82
N ASN A 99 3.03 -1.66 6.60
CA ASN A 99 1.66 -2.09 6.27
C ASN A 99 0.54 -1.40 7.10
N GLY A 100 0.47 -0.07 7.04
CA GLY A 100 -0.53 0.75 7.72
C GLY A 100 -0.16 1.12 9.16
N THR A 101 0.86 0.50 9.72
CA THR A 101 1.40 0.82 11.05
C THR A 101 2.62 1.70 10.93
N CYS A 102 2.58 2.88 11.56
CA CYS A 102 3.75 3.74 11.59
C CYS A 102 4.71 3.31 12.70
N ILE A 103 5.92 2.91 12.33
CA ILE A 103 6.98 2.58 13.29
C ILE A 103 7.87 3.79 13.47
N CYS A 104 7.95 4.28 14.70
CA CYS A 104 8.62 5.54 15.01
C CYS A 104 10.14 5.39 15.11
N LYS A 105 10.85 6.40 14.61
CA LYS A 105 12.27 6.62 14.91
C LYS A 105 12.40 6.94 16.40
N GLN A 106 13.57 6.68 16.94
CA GLN A 106 13.86 6.90 18.36
C GLN A 106 13.53 8.35 18.79
N GLY A 107 12.80 8.48 19.88
CA GLY A 107 12.34 9.77 20.42
C GLY A 107 11.04 10.32 19.84
N TRP A 108 10.34 9.54 19.01
CA TRP A 108 9.00 9.86 18.52
C TRP A 108 8.01 8.78 18.90
N ASN A 109 6.77 9.16 19.14
CA ASN A 109 5.71 8.29 19.63
C ASN A 109 4.35 8.60 18.99
N GLY A 110 3.38 7.73 19.28
CA GLY A 110 2.00 7.84 18.81
C GLY A 110 1.78 7.21 17.43
N LYS A 111 0.51 7.08 17.04
CA LYS A 111 0.08 6.37 15.81
C LYS A 111 0.74 6.87 14.51
N HIS A 112 1.18 8.13 14.49
CA HIS A 112 1.78 8.77 13.32
C HIS A 112 3.18 9.36 13.62
N CYS A 113 3.80 8.95 14.74
CA CYS A 113 5.10 9.47 15.17
C CYS A 113 5.18 11.00 15.24
N SER A 114 4.04 11.64 15.55
CA SER A 114 3.92 13.09 15.64
C SER A 114 3.97 13.59 17.10
N LEU A 115 4.03 12.67 18.07
CA LEU A 115 4.16 13.02 19.48
C LEU A 115 5.63 12.94 19.89
N ASN A 116 6.08 13.92 20.67
CA ASN A 116 7.40 13.91 21.26
C ASN A 116 7.53 12.74 22.24
N GLY A 117 8.49 11.86 21.99
CA GLY A 117 8.95 10.86 22.94
C GLY A 117 10.18 11.36 23.71
N CYS A 118 11.01 10.43 24.18
CA CYS A 118 12.28 10.77 24.80
C CYS A 118 13.40 10.89 23.77
N SER A 119 14.03 12.06 23.67
CA SER A 119 15.17 12.32 22.79
C SER A 119 16.22 11.20 22.87
N ASN A 120 16.59 10.63 21.71
CA ASN A 120 17.56 9.53 21.58
C ASN A 120 17.34 8.35 22.55
N GLY A 121 16.08 8.10 22.96
CA GLY A 121 15.75 7.02 23.89
C GLY A 121 16.53 7.11 25.20
N CYS A 122 16.70 8.34 25.70
CA CYS A 122 17.48 8.62 26.91
C CYS A 122 18.96 8.27 26.79
N ASN A 123 19.52 8.35 25.56
CA ASN A 123 20.91 8.03 25.21
C ASN A 123 21.38 6.68 25.76
N SER A 124 20.48 5.71 25.92
CA SER A 124 20.74 4.41 26.58
C SER A 124 21.15 4.49 28.07
N HIS A 125 21.20 5.69 28.64
CA HIS A 125 21.53 5.98 30.03
C HIS A 125 20.28 6.21 30.89
N GLY A 126 19.10 5.85 30.38
CA GLY A 126 17.84 5.98 31.10
C GLY A 126 16.76 5.09 30.50
N LEU A 127 15.60 5.13 31.14
CA LEU A 127 14.38 4.52 30.64
C LEU A 127 13.40 5.63 30.23
N CYS A 128 12.85 5.53 29.02
CA CYS A 128 11.81 6.44 28.57
C CYS A 128 10.46 5.99 29.13
N GLN A 129 9.83 6.82 29.96
CA GLN A 129 8.56 6.48 30.62
C GLN A 129 7.53 7.58 30.39
N LEU A 130 6.25 7.20 30.37
CA LEU A 130 5.13 8.13 30.27
C LEU A 130 4.75 8.60 31.68
N PHE A 131 4.80 9.90 31.90
CA PHE A 131 4.33 10.59 33.10
C PHE A 131 3.06 11.36 32.73
N GLY A 132 2.30 11.84 33.73
CA GLY A 132 0.99 12.46 33.52
C GLY A 132 0.98 13.66 32.54
N ASP A 133 2.14 14.28 32.33
CA ASP A 133 2.38 15.42 31.46
C ASP A 133 3.14 15.10 30.16
N GLY A 134 3.59 13.86 29.96
CA GLY A 134 4.27 13.44 28.72
C GLY A 134 5.38 12.41 28.92
N TRP A 135 6.11 12.12 27.84
CA TRP A 135 7.26 11.22 27.86
C TRP A 135 8.50 11.95 28.38
N ARG A 136 9.18 11.37 29.38
CA ARG A 136 10.47 11.89 29.89
C ARG A 136 11.39 10.75 30.29
N CYS A 137 12.67 11.07 30.34
CA CYS A 137 13.69 10.13 30.74
C CYS A 137 13.79 9.99 32.25
N ASN A 138 13.81 8.75 32.71
CA ASN A 138 14.25 8.36 34.04
C ASN A 138 15.71 7.89 33.93
N CYS A 139 16.65 8.74 34.33
CA CYS A 139 18.07 8.46 34.16
C CYS A 139 18.59 7.42 35.15
N ARG A 140 19.49 6.57 34.68
CA ARG A 140 20.27 5.66 35.52
C ARG A 140 21.26 6.48 36.36
N GLU A 141 21.69 5.91 37.47
CA GLU A 141 22.69 6.52 38.36
C GLU A 141 23.93 6.95 37.57
N GLY A 142 24.44 8.16 37.87
CA GLY A 142 25.55 8.77 37.15
C GLY A 142 25.15 9.57 35.89
N TRP A 143 23.86 9.77 35.60
CA TRP A 143 23.40 10.54 34.43
C TRP A 143 22.28 11.53 34.77
N LYS A 144 22.32 12.71 34.16
CA LYS A 144 21.34 13.80 34.33
C LYS A 144 20.92 14.43 33.00
N GLY A 145 19.97 15.36 33.10
CA GLY A 145 19.40 16.09 31.97
C GLY A 145 18.16 15.42 31.36
N PRO A 146 17.40 16.15 30.53
CA PRO A 146 16.12 15.70 29.97
C PRO A 146 16.23 14.48 29.05
N ALA A 147 17.43 14.21 28.52
CA ALA A 147 17.73 13.06 27.67
C ALA A 147 18.78 12.10 28.26
N CYS A 148 19.14 12.25 29.54
CA CYS A 148 20.24 11.49 30.18
C CYS A 148 21.55 11.54 29.40
N ASN A 149 21.87 12.70 28.83
CA ASN A 149 23.07 12.92 28.01
C ASN A 149 24.20 13.63 28.76
N VAL A 150 24.00 13.96 30.03
CA VAL A 150 24.99 14.62 30.87
C VAL A 150 25.45 13.62 31.91
N ALA A 151 26.74 13.29 31.93
CA ALA A 151 27.30 12.46 32.99
C ALA A 151 27.30 13.28 34.30
N MET A 152 26.93 12.67 35.41
CA MET A 152 27.13 13.25 36.73
C MET A 152 28.57 12.96 37.16
N GLU A 153 29.27 13.98 37.65
CA GLU A 153 30.58 13.79 38.26
C GLU A 153 30.40 12.97 39.55
N MET A 154 30.94 11.75 39.57
CA MET A 154 30.88 10.89 40.77
C MET A 154 32.12 11.02 41.66
N VAL A 155 33.09 11.85 41.26
CA VAL A 155 34.33 12.12 42.01
C VAL A 155 34.70 13.59 41.79
N CYS A 156 34.54 14.43 42.82
CA CYS A 156 34.87 15.85 42.84
C CYS A 156 36.39 16.10 42.85
N GLU A 157 37.14 15.60 41.86
CA GLU A 157 38.61 15.70 41.85
C GLU A 157 39.20 16.53 40.71
N ASN A 158 38.42 17.34 40.00
CA ASN A 158 38.99 18.45 39.22
C ASN A 158 38.04 19.66 39.26
N ASP A 159 38.59 20.85 39.51
CA ASP A 159 37.90 22.15 39.66
C ASP A 159 37.17 22.64 38.36
N GLU A 160 36.41 21.78 37.68
CA GLU A 160 35.55 22.14 36.55
C GLU A 160 34.08 21.88 36.92
N ASP A 161 33.45 22.90 37.52
CA ASP A 161 32.05 22.91 37.94
C ASP A 161 31.07 22.94 36.75
N ASP A 162 30.77 21.79 36.15
CA ASP A 162 29.70 21.64 35.13
C ASP A 162 28.29 21.48 35.76
N ASP A 163 28.19 21.64 37.07
CA ASP A 163 27.05 21.19 37.88
C ASP A 163 26.13 22.31 38.35
N ASN A 164 26.46 23.57 38.07
CA ASN A 164 25.71 24.75 38.54
C ASN A 164 25.29 24.65 40.03
N GLY A 165 26.18 24.08 40.86
CA GLY A 165 26.21 24.21 42.32
C GLY A 165 25.12 23.49 43.11
N LYS A 166 25.08 22.14 43.08
CA LYS A 166 24.46 21.36 44.16
C LYS A 166 25.31 20.20 44.60
#